data_AF-A0A0F8ZJQ5-F1
#
_entry.id   AF-A0A0F8ZJQ5-F1
#
_cell.length_a   1.000
_cell.length_b   1.000
_cell.length_c   1.000
_cell.angle_alpha   90.00
_cell.angle_beta   90.00
_cell.angle_gamma   90.00
#
_symmetry.space_group_name_H-M   'P 1'
#
loop_
_entity.id
_entity.type
_entity.pdbx_description
1 polymer ?
#
loop_
_entity_poly.entity_id
_entity_poly.type
_entity_poly.pdbx_seq_one_letter_code
_entity_poly.pdbx_strand_id
1 'polypeptide(L)'
;MKIAVSGKGGVGKTTLVAALSKLFVDEGRKVIAIDADTDTNLASALGIRDADKITPLVELKDLIKERTGATSDEYGKFFKMNPTVNDLPEKYSISNNGLKLMTLGTIKRGGSGCACPEGVMLKALLNGTVMQLVDI
;
A
#
# COMPACT_ATOMS: atom_id res chain seq x y z
N MET A 1 15.41 6.31 -4.65
CA MET A 1 14.81 7.58 -4.17
C MET A 1 13.50 7.25 -3.48
N LYS A 2 13.11 7.97 -2.41
CA LYS A 2 11.90 7.71 -1.63
C LYS A 2 11.18 9.04 -1.36
N ILE A 3 9.88 9.13 -1.67
CA ILE A 3 9.09 10.36 -1.56
C ILE A 3 7.78 10.02 -0.85
N ALA A 4 7.42 10.80 0.16
CA ALA A 4 6.13 10.76 0.81
C ALA A 4 5.42 12.11 0.59
N VAL A 5 4.16 12.06 0.14
CA VAL A 5 3.34 13.26 -0.11
C VAL A 5 2.14 13.22 0.83
N SER A 6 1.96 14.29 1.60
CA SER A 6 0.87 14.44 2.56
C SER A 6 0.25 15.84 2.48
N GLY A 7 -0.99 15.99 2.94
CA GLY A 7 -1.73 17.24 2.91
C GLY A 7 -3.24 17.04 2.93
N LYS A 8 -3.99 18.14 3.03
CA LYS A 8 -5.47 18.13 3.12
C LYS A 8 -6.14 17.52 1.87
N GLY A 9 -7.41 17.15 1.98
CA GLY A 9 -8.21 16.73 0.82
C GLY A 9 -8.28 17.85 -0.23
N GLY A 10 -8.27 17.47 -1.52
CA GLY A 10 -8.44 18.41 -2.63
C GLY A 10 -7.24 19.28 -3.02
N VAL A 11 -6.10 19.23 -2.30
CA VAL A 11 -4.90 20.06 -2.62
C VAL A 11 -4.07 19.56 -3.81
N GLY A 12 -4.55 18.55 -4.54
CA GLY A 12 -3.87 18.02 -5.74
C GLY A 12 -2.77 16.99 -5.50
N LYS A 13 -2.70 16.37 -4.30
CA LYS A 13 -1.67 15.36 -3.95
C LYS A 13 -1.61 14.21 -4.94
N THR A 14 -2.75 13.60 -5.24
CA THR A 14 -2.85 12.45 -6.15
C THR A 14 -2.36 12.82 -7.55
N THR A 15 -2.73 14.00 -8.03
CA THR A 15 -2.27 14.54 -9.31
C THR A 15 -0.76 14.73 -9.33
N LEU A 16 -0.19 15.31 -8.28
CA LEU A 16 1.25 15.49 -8.13
C LEU A 16 1.99 14.14 -8.12
N VAL A 17 1.50 13.17 -7.34
CA VAL A 17 2.08 11.83 -7.26
C VAL A 17 2.03 11.13 -8.62
N ALA A 18 0.91 11.21 -9.33
CA ALA A 18 0.77 10.62 -10.66
C ALA A 18 1.74 11.24 -11.67
N ALA A 19 1.87 12.57 -11.68
CA ALA A 19 2.79 13.29 -12.56
C ALA A 19 4.26 12.92 -12.27
N LEU A 20 4.68 12.96 -11.00
CA LEU A 20 6.04 12.57 -10.60
C LEU A 20 6.35 11.13 -10.95
N SER A 21 5.39 10.23 -10.72
CA SER A 21 5.56 8.82 -11.01
C SER A 21 5.79 8.57 -12.50
N LYS A 22 5.01 9.24 -13.37
CA LYS A 22 5.19 9.16 -14.82
C LYS A 22 6.53 9.73 -15.27
N LEU A 23 6.92 10.90 -14.75
CA LEU A 23 8.22 11.50 -15.08
C LEU A 23 9.39 10.57 -14.73
N PHE A 24 9.35 9.93 -13.56
CA PHE A 24 10.40 8.99 -13.17
C PHE A 24 10.45 7.73 -14.03
N VAL A 25 9.29 7.23 -14.45
CA VAL A 25 9.23 6.14 -15.43
C VAL A 25 9.83 6.57 -16.77
N ASP A 26 9.48 7.76 -17.26
CA ASP A 26 10.00 8.30 -18.53
C ASP A 26 11.52 8.51 -18.49
N GLU A 27 12.08 8.78 -17.30
CA GLU A 27 13.54 8.79 -17.04
C GLU A 27 14.18 7.37 -16.95
N GLY A 28 13.40 6.30 -17.16
CA GLY A 28 13.87 4.92 -17.10
C GLY A 28 14.02 4.37 -15.68
N ARG A 29 13.42 5.00 -14.66
CA ARG A 29 13.49 4.52 -13.27
C ARG A 29 12.42 3.47 -13.00
N LYS A 30 12.75 2.51 -12.13
CA LYS A 30 11.76 1.60 -11.54
C LYS A 30 10.93 2.37 -10.51
N VAL A 31 9.61 2.47 -10.73
CA VAL A 31 8.70 3.20 -9.84
C VAL A 31 7.68 2.26 -9.22
N ILE A 32 7.57 2.35 -7.90
CA ILE A 32 6.48 1.75 -7.13
C ILE A 32 5.73 2.91 -6.47
N ALA A 33 4.47 3.08 -6.84
CA ALA A 33 3.53 3.99 -6.22
C ALA A 33 2.71 3.24 -5.17
N ILE A 34 2.59 3.81 -3.98
CA ILE A 34 1.77 3.26 -2.89
C ILE A 34 0.67 4.27 -2.59
N ASP A 35 -0.59 3.87 -2.80
CA ASP A 35 -1.77 4.66 -2.44
C ASP A 35 -2.20 4.32 -1.01
N ALA A 36 -2.05 5.29 -0.12
CA ALA A 36 -2.46 5.21 1.28
C ALA A 36 -3.69 6.08 1.57
N ASP A 37 -4.31 6.67 0.54
CA ASP A 37 -5.48 7.53 0.69
C ASP A 37 -6.78 6.70 0.72
N THR A 38 -7.82 7.22 1.39
CA THR A 38 -9.09 6.50 1.55
C THR A 38 -9.90 6.43 0.27
N ASP A 39 -9.73 7.42 -0.61
CA ASP A 39 -10.54 7.58 -1.83
C ASP A 39 -9.87 6.93 -3.07
N THR A 40 -8.74 6.22 -2.87
CA THR A 40 -8.00 5.39 -3.84
C THR A 40 -8.05 5.86 -5.30
N ASN A 41 -7.75 7.14 -5.54
CA ASN A 41 -7.86 7.76 -6.86
C ASN A 41 -6.56 7.69 -7.68
N LEU A 42 -5.46 7.17 -7.11
CA LEU A 42 -4.16 7.18 -7.77
C LEU A 42 -4.14 6.28 -9.01
N ALA A 43 -4.85 5.14 -8.97
CA ALA A 43 -4.98 4.25 -10.13
C ALA A 43 -5.59 4.96 -11.34
N SER A 44 -6.71 5.67 -11.12
CA SER A 44 -7.34 6.47 -12.17
C SER A 44 -6.44 7.58 -12.67
N ALA A 45 -5.73 8.28 -11.77
CA ALA A 45 -4.82 9.37 -12.14
C ALA A 45 -3.61 8.87 -12.97
N LEU A 46 -3.20 7.61 -12.77
CA LEU A 46 -2.16 6.93 -13.54
C LEU A 46 -2.67 6.31 -14.85
N GLY A 47 -3.96 6.45 -15.17
CA GLY A 47 -4.56 5.90 -16.39
C GLY A 47 -4.76 4.38 -16.36
N ILE A 48 -4.83 3.78 -15.18
CA ILE A 48 -5.08 2.34 -15.01
C ILE A 48 -6.58 2.08 -15.18
N ARG A 49 -6.94 1.33 -16.23
CA ARG A 49 -8.35 1.07 -16.58
C ARG A 49 -9.04 0.06 -15.66
N ASP A 50 -8.28 -0.89 -15.11
CA ASP A 50 -8.77 -1.96 -14.24
C ASP A 50 -8.50 -1.65 -12.76
N ALA A 51 -8.67 -0.39 -12.36
CA ALA A 51 -8.41 0.06 -10.99
C ALA A 51 -9.27 -0.66 -9.94
N ASP A 52 -10.46 -1.10 -10.33
CA ASP A 52 -11.41 -1.89 -9.55
C ASP A 52 -10.89 -3.28 -9.18
N LYS A 53 -9.91 -3.82 -9.92
CA LYS A 53 -9.29 -5.13 -9.64
C LYS A 53 -8.20 -5.04 -8.57
N ILE A 54 -7.82 -3.85 -8.12
CA ILE A 54 -6.80 -3.68 -7.09
C ILE A 54 -7.42 -3.96 -5.73
N THR A 55 -7.12 -5.11 -5.14
CA THR A 55 -7.52 -5.41 -3.77
C THR A 55 -6.64 -4.63 -2.79
N PRO A 56 -7.21 -3.77 -1.93
CA PRO A 56 -6.44 -3.09 -0.90
C PRO A 56 -5.83 -4.08 0.10
N LEU A 57 -4.61 -3.80 0.56
CA LEU A 57 -3.86 -4.72 1.43
C LEU A 57 -4.60 -5.06 2.74
N VAL A 58 -5.32 -4.09 3.32
CA VAL A 58 -6.14 -4.32 4.53
C VAL A 58 -7.30 -5.30 4.34
N GLU A 59 -7.70 -5.58 3.09
CA GLU A 59 -8.78 -6.53 2.76
C GLU A 59 -8.26 -7.97 2.58
N LEU A 60 -6.95 -8.18 2.46
CA LEU A 60 -6.32 -9.48 2.31
C LEU A 60 -6.23 -10.23 3.66
N LYS A 61 -7.39 -10.57 4.23
CA LYS A 61 -7.50 -11.15 5.60
C LYS A 61 -6.72 -12.45 5.78
N ASP A 62 -6.72 -13.32 4.78
CA ASP A 62 -5.99 -14.59 4.84
C ASP A 62 -4.47 -14.36 4.88
N LEU A 63 -3.98 -13.41 4.09
CA LEU A 63 -2.57 -13.01 4.09
C LEU A 63 -2.18 -12.35 5.43
N ILE A 64 -3.03 -11.46 5.95
CA ILE A 64 -2.80 -10.86 7.26
C ILE A 64 -2.70 -11.95 8.33
N LYS A 65 -3.61 -12.92 8.30
CA LYS A 65 -3.60 -14.06 9.23
C LYS A 65 -2.34 -14.92 9.09
N GLU A 66 -1.96 -15.24 7.86
CA GLU A 66 -0.75 -16.02 7.56
C GLU A 66 0.51 -15.31 8.10
N ARG A 67 0.61 -14.00 7.90
CA ARG A 67 1.81 -13.22 8.25
C ARG A 67 1.90 -12.85 9.72
N THR A 68 0.75 -12.56 10.34
CA THR A 68 0.68 -12.04 11.72
C THR A 68 0.21 -13.09 12.74
N GLY A 69 -0.38 -14.19 12.29
CA GLY A 69 -0.97 -15.22 13.14
C GLY A 69 -2.37 -14.89 13.67
N ALA A 70 -2.93 -13.73 13.32
CA ALA A 70 -4.24 -13.30 13.80
C ALA A 70 -4.98 -12.44 12.76
N THR A 71 -6.28 -12.28 12.96
CA THR A 71 -7.15 -11.35 12.23
C THR A 71 -7.81 -10.36 13.20
N SER A 72 -8.34 -9.26 12.67
CA SER A 72 -9.13 -8.30 13.45
C SER A 72 -10.30 -8.92 14.23
N ASP A 73 -10.80 -10.06 13.76
CA ASP A 73 -11.95 -10.78 14.33
C ASP A 73 -11.56 -11.64 15.55
N GLU A 74 -10.26 -11.86 15.76
CA GLU A 74 -9.72 -12.72 16.82
C GLU A 74 -9.20 -11.88 18.00
N TYR A 75 -10.10 -11.44 18.87
CA TYR A 75 -9.76 -10.63 20.05
C TYR A 75 -8.85 -11.37 21.04
N GLY A 76 -7.82 -10.69 21.54
CA GLY A 76 -6.97 -11.20 22.63
C GLY A 76 -5.93 -12.26 22.24
N LYS A 77 -5.78 -12.58 20.94
CA LYS A 77 -4.70 -13.46 20.47
C LYS A 77 -3.37 -12.71 20.36
N PHE A 78 -2.27 -13.43 20.62
CA PHE A 78 -0.93 -12.96 20.29
C PHE A 78 -0.77 -12.87 18.78
N PHE A 79 -0.25 -11.75 18.30
CA PHE A 79 0.10 -11.55 16.89
C PHE A 79 1.57 -11.15 16.76
N LYS A 80 2.17 -11.57 15.65
CA LYS A 80 3.56 -11.27 15.31
C LYS A 80 3.71 -9.80 14.94
N MET A 81 4.54 -9.07 15.69
CA MET A 81 4.78 -7.63 15.50
C MET A 81 5.69 -7.31 14.30
N ASN A 82 6.40 -8.31 13.76
CA ASN A 82 7.35 -8.17 12.66
C ASN A 82 7.05 -9.18 11.53
N PRO A 83 5.88 -9.07 10.86
CA PRO A 83 5.56 -9.91 9.73
C PRO A 83 6.54 -9.68 8.56
N THR A 84 6.77 -10.72 7.77
CA THR A 84 7.55 -10.62 6.53
C THR A 84 6.69 -10.01 5.43
N VAL A 85 7.19 -8.95 4.78
CA VAL A 85 6.42 -8.11 3.84
C VAL A 85 7.16 -7.78 2.55
N ASN A 86 8.40 -8.23 2.40
CA ASN A 86 9.28 -7.83 1.29
C ASN A 86 8.79 -8.33 -0.07
N ASP A 87 8.00 -9.39 -0.10
CA ASP A 87 7.42 -9.95 -1.31
C ASP A 87 6.12 -9.26 -1.74
N LEU A 88 5.53 -8.43 -0.88
CA LEU A 88 4.21 -7.86 -1.13
C LEU A 88 4.19 -6.89 -2.31
N PRO A 89 5.13 -5.92 -2.43
CA PRO A 89 5.15 -4.99 -3.57
C PRO A 89 5.22 -5.70 -4.92
N GLU A 90 5.82 -6.88 -4.98
CA GLU A 90 5.92 -7.67 -6.21
C GLU A 90 4.64 -8.45 -6.51
N LYS A 91 4.03 -9.06 -5.48
CA LYS A 91 2.88 -9.96 -5.65
C LYS A 91 1.52 -9.26 -5.71
N TYR A 92 1.39 -8.14 -5.01
CA TYR A 92 0.11 -7.46 -4.79
C TYR A 92 0.07 -6.06 -5.39
N SER A 93 1.05 -5.72 -6.24
CA SER A 93 0.96 -4.54 -7.08
C SER A 93 0.45 -4.90 -8.47
N ILE A 94 -0.29 -3.99 -9.06
CA ILE A 94 -0.58 -4.03 -10.50
C ILE A 94 0.51 -3.28 -11.26
N SER A 95 0.85 -3.75 -12.47
CA SER A 95 1.83 -3.09 -13.33
C SER A 95 1.14 -2.35 -14.47
N ASN A 96 1.53 -1.11 -14.72
CA ASN A 96 1.07 -0.31 -15.84
C ASN A 96 2.19 0.59 -16.35
N ASN A 97 2.52 0.51 -17.65
CA ASN A 97 3.52 1.38 -18.30
C ASN A 97 4.84 1.53 -17.53
N GLY A 98 5.43 0.45 -17.02
CA GLY A 98 6.71 0.50 -16.29
C GLY A 98 6.62 0.97 -14.82
N LEU A 99 5.40 1.23 -14.31
CA LEU A 99 5.11 1.53 -12.92
C LEU A 99 4.35 0.39 -12.26
N LYS A 100 4.64 0.14 -10.98
CA LYS A 100 3.83 -0.69 -10.09
C LYS A 100 2.98 0.17 -9.16
N LEU A 101 1.71 -0.17 -9.00
CA LEU A 101 0.81 0.47 -8.06
C LEU A 101 0.30 -0.54 -7.02
N MET A 102 0.40 -0.19 -5.75
CA MET A 102 -0.17 -0.93 -4.63
C MET A 102 -1.09 -0.01 -3.82
N THR A 103 -2.23 -0.54 -3.40
CA THR A 103 -3.19 0.17 -2.53
C THR A 103 -3.16 -0.42 -1.13
N LEU A 104 -2.93 0.40 -0.12
CA LEU A 104 -2.95 -0.05 1.28
C LEU A 104 -4.39 -0.24 1.76
N GLY A 105 -5.28 0.69 1.39
CA GLY A 105 -6.64 0.78 1.88
C GLY A 105 -6.71 1.40 3.28
N THR A 106 -7.93 1.50 3.82
CA THR A 106 -8.19 2.14 5.10
C THR A 106 -8.73 1.16 6.13
N ILE A 107 -8.33 1.37 7.38
CA ILE A 107 -8.92 0.68 8.51
C ILE A 107 -10.29 1.33 8.77
N LYS A 108 -11.36 0.54 8.70
CA LYS A 108 -12.73 1.03 8.91
C LYS A 108 -12.91 1.61 10.33
N ARG A 109 -13.88 2.54 10.43
CA ARG A 109 -14.21 3.37 11.61
C ARG A 109 -14.13 2.62 12.95
N GLY A 110 -13.69 3.34 13.99
CA GLY A 110 -13.60 2.83 15.36
C GLY A 110 -14.89 2.17 15.86
N GLY A 111 -14.72 1.10 16.63
CA GLY A 111 -15.81 0.28 17.17
C GLY A 111 -16.00 -1.08 16.49
N SER A 112 -15.24 -1.41 15.44
CA SER A 112 -15.36 -2.65 14.67
C SER A 112 -14.37 -3.77 15.02
N GLY A 113 -13.54 -3.61 16.06
CA GLY A 113 -12.53 -4.60 16.47
C GLY A 113 -11.13 -4.03 16.71
N CYS A 114 -10.14 -4.89 16.99
CA CYS A 114 -8.71 -4.52 17.07
C CYS A 114 -8.09 -4.61 15.67
N ALA A 115 -7.88 -3.49 14.98
CA ALA A 115 -7.18 -3.45 13.67
C ALA A 115 -5.65 -3.59 13.78
N CYS A 116 -5.22 -4.28 14.83
CA CYS A 116 -3.85 -4.36 15.29
C CYS A 116 -2.98 -5.23 14.34
N PRO A 117 -3.47 -6.37 13.82
CA PRO A 117 -2.77 -7.15 12.80
C PRO A 117 -2.56 -6.37 11.49
N GLU A 118 -3.59 -5.70 10.97
CA GLU A 118 -3.55 -4.87 9.78
C GLU A 118 -2.56 -3.72 9.95
N GLY A 119 -2.65 -3.00 11.06
CA GLY A 119 -1.76 -1.87 11.36
C GLY A 119 -0.29 -2.30 11.46
N VAL A 120 -0.01 -3.44 12.07
CA VAL A 120 1.34 -4.00 12.12
C VAL A 120 1.85 -4.36 10.73
N MET A 121 1.02 -5.00 9.90
CA MET A 121 1.40 -5.37 8.54
C MET A 121 1.68 -4.15 7.66
N LEU A 122 0.83 -3.13 7.71
CA LEU A 122 1.05 -1.85 7.02
C LEU A 122 2.32 -1.16 7.50
N LYS A 123 2.55 -1.11 8.81
CA LYS A 123 3.76 -0.50 9.40
C LYS A 123 5.01 -1.26 8.96
N ALA A 124 4.98 -2.59 8.98
CA ALA A 124 6.08 -3.42 8.51
C ALA A 124 6.35 -3.17 7.02
N LEU A 125 5.31 -3.11 6.18
CA LEU A 125 5.43 -2.86 4.74
C LEU A 125 6.05 -1.48 4.46
N LEU A 126 5.56 -0.43 5.11
CA LEU A 126 6.10 0.91 4.95
C LEU A 126 7.56 0.96 5.41
N ASN A 127 7.89 0.33 6.54
CA ASN A 127 9.28 0.24 7.00
C ASN A 127 10.16 -0.55 6.03
N GLY A 128 9.69 -1.68 5.49
CA GLY A 128 10.44 -2.48 4.50
C GLY A 128 10.65 -1.71 3.20
N THR A 129 9.63 -1.04 2.70
CA THR A 129 9.70 -0.26 1.46
C THR A 129 10.57 0.99 1.62
N VAL A 130 10.41 1.72 2.73
CA VAL A 130 11.13 2.97 3.01
C VAL A 130 12.54 2.72 3.56
N MET A 131 12.86 1.57 4.15
CA MET A 131 14.20 1.28 4.67
C MET A 131 14.99 0.28 3.82
N GLN A 132 14.36 -0.76 3.27
CA GLN A 132 15.08 -1.94 2.73
C GLN A 132 15.11 -2.06 1.20
N LEU A 133 14.31 -1.32 0.43
CA LEU A 133 14.40 -1.33 -1.05
C LEU A 133 15.59 -0.49 -1.58
N VAL A 134 16.77 -0.78 -1.04
CA VAL A 134 18.06 -0.52 -1.69
C VAL A 134 18.42 -1.87 -2.32
N ASP A 135 18.80 -1.89 -3.59
CA ASP A 135 19.17 -3.09 -4.38
C ASP A 135 18.05 -3.77 -5.18
N ILE A 136 17.63 -3.11 -6.28
CA ILE A 136 17.19 -3.76 -7.54
C ILE A 136 17.66 -2.94 -8.73
#